data_AF-X1FX71-F1
#
_entry.id   AF-X1FX71-F1
#
_cell.length_a   1.000
_cell.length_b   1.000
_cell.length_c   1.000
_cell.angle_alpha   90.00
_cell.angle_beta   90.00
_cell.angle_gamma   90.00
#
_symmetry.space_group_name_H-M   'P 1'
#
loop_
_entity.id
_entity.type
_entity.pdbx_description
1 polymer ?
#
loop_
_entity_poly.entity_id
_entity_poly.type
_entity_poly.pdbx_seq_one_letter_code
_entity_poly.pdbx_strand_id
1 'polypeptide(L)'
;MTHIEKLKQQYIASGDTSRIDQFGKWYIKASATECIELPDNAYYDGAQTDIAVEKLEELKKSGEPFFLAVGYYRPHLPFNAPKKYWDMYDRDEIPLAKNPFLPEGLPIMAINNLRELKGYTDFKKAPRAWEGSLTEDDARLLKHGYYASVSYIDAQIGRLLDQLDET
;
A
#
# COMPACT_ATOMS: atom_id res chain seq x y z
N MET A 1 -23.30 -3.04 9.13
CA MET A 1 -22.98 -3.14 7.70
C MET A 1 -21.83 -2.20 7.38
N THR A 2 -20.68 -2.74 6.97
CA THR A 2 -19.45 -2.00 6.64
C THR A 2 -19.64 -1.11 5.41
N HIS A 3 -18.74 -0.14 5.20
CA HIS A 3 -18.78 0.70 3.99
C HIS A 3 -18.72 -0.12 2.70
N ILE A 4 -17.89 -1.17 2.70
CA ILE A 4 -17.71 -2.07 1.55
C ILE A 4 -18.96 -2.89 1.27
N GLU A 5 -19.64 -3.37 2.31
CA GLU A 5 -20.92 -4.06 2.17
C GLU A 5 -21.99 -3.15 1.55
N LYS A 6 -22.05 -1.87 1.95
CA LYS A 6 -22.98 -0.90 1.35
C LYS A 6 -22.66 -0.68 -0.13
N LEU A 7 -21.39 -0.52 -0.49
CA LEU A 7 -20.97 -0.37 -1.89
C LEU A 7 -21.30 -1.62 -2.73
N LYS A 8 -21.09 -2.81 -2.18
CA LYS A 8 -21.46 -4.06 -2.83
C LYS A 8 -22.96 -4.10 -3.13
N GLN A 9 -23.81 -3.73 -2.18
CA GLN A 9 -25.25 -3.66 -2.40
C GLN A 9 -25.64 -2.65 -3.47
N GLN A 10 -24.94 -1.51 -3.57
CA GLN A 10 -25.17 -0.53 -4.63
C GLN A 10 -24.85 -1.10 -6.02
N TYR A 11 -23.70 -1.78 -6.18
CA TYR A 11 -23.36 -2.42 -7.45
C TYR A 11 -24.34 -3.54 -7.83
N ILE A 12 -24.78 -4.34 -6.85
CA ILE A 12 -25.82 -5.37 -7.06
C ILE A 12 -27.12 -4.71 -7.53
N ALA A 13 -27.56 -3.66 -6.85
CA ALA A 13 -28.81 -2.96 -7.18
C ALA A 13 -28.77 -2.28 -8.56
N SER A 14 -27.60 -1.82 -9.01
CA SER A 14 -27.43 -1.22 -10.35
C SER A 14 -27.21 -2.25 -11.46
N GLY A 15 -27.08 -3.54 -11.14
CA GLY A 15 -26.72 -4.58 -12.11
C GLY A 15 -25.28 -4.44 -12.66
N ASP A 16 -24.41 -3.71 -11.97
CA ASP A 16 -23.02 -3.49 -12.40
C ASP A 16 -22.14 -4.65 -11.93
N THR A 17 -21.71 -5.47 -12.88
CA THR A 17 -20.84 -6.65 -12.65
C THR A 17 -19.36 -6.35 -12.85
N SER A 18 -18.97 -5.10 -13.12
CA SER A 18 -17.57 -4.71 -13.41
C SER A 18 -16.60 -4.93 -12.24
N ARG A 19 -17.13 -5.19 -11.04
CA ARG A 19 -16.37 -5.46 -9.81
C ARG A 19 -16.36 -6.93 -9.42
N ILE A 20 -16.78 -7.83 -10.32
CA ILE A 20 -16.66 -9.27 -10.13
C ILE A 20 -15.41 -9.72 -10.89
N ASP A 21 -14.50 -10.41 -10.20
CA ASP A 21 -13.31 -10.97 -10.83
C ASP A 21 -13.63 -12.25 -11.64
N GLN A 22 -12.62 -12.79 -12.34
CA GLN A 22 -12.77 -14.00 -13.14
C GLN A 22 -13.20 -15.25 -12.35
N PHE A 23 -13.14 -15.21 -11.02
CA PHE A 23 -13.54 -16.30 -10.12
C PHE A 23 -14.91 -16.06 -9.46
N GLY A 24 -15.64 -15.03 -9.89
CA GLY A 24 -16.94 -14.70 -9.32
C GLY A 24 -16.87 -14.01 -7.95
N LYS A 25 -15.70 -13.53 -7.53
CA LYS A 25 -15.52 -12.83 -6.26
C LYS A 25 -15.66 -11.33 -6.45
N TRP A 26 -16.28 -10.68 -5.49
CA TRP A 26 -16.40 -9.22 -5.46
C TRP A 26 -15.07 -8.59 -5.09
N TYR A 27 -14.53 -7.77 -6.00
CA TYR A 27 -13.30 -7.01 -5.80
C TYR A 27 -13.63 -5.53 -5.62
N ILE A 28 -13.83 -5.12 -4.37
CA ILE A 28 -14.09 -3.73 -3.98
C ILE A 28 -12.95 -3.30 -3.06
N LYS A 29 -12.11 -2.38 -3.55
CA LYS A 29 -11.04 -1.79 -2.74
C LYS A 29 -11.65 -0.96 -1.62
N ALA A 30 -11.01 -0.96 -0.45
CA ALA A 30 -11.35 -0.08 0.67
C ALA A 30 -10.66 1.29 0.53
N SER A 31 -10.27 1.90 1.64
CA SER A 31 -9.49 3.13 1.66
C SER A 31 -8.07 2.90 1.12
N ALA A 32 -7.46 3.94 0.57
CA ALA A 32 -6.10 3.91 0.06
C ALA A 32 -5.04 3.91 1.17
N THR A 33 -5.43 4.25 2.40
CA THR A 33 -4.55 4.31 3.58
C THR A 33 -5.20 3.68 4.80
N GLU A 34 -4.41 3.04 5.66
CA GLU A 34 -4.84 2.53 6.96
C GLU A 34 -3.75 2.75 8.02
N CYS A 35 -4.13 3.40 9.12
CA CYS A 35 -3.29 3.73 10.27
C CYS A 35 -4.01 3.26 11.54
N ILE A 36 -3.71 2.04 11.98
CA ILE A 36 -4.34 1.40 13.13
C ILE A 36 -3.24 0.77 14.00
N GLU A 37 -3.44 0.78 15.33
CA GLU A 37 -2.57 0.09 16.28
C GLU A 37 -2.69 -1.43 16.11
N LEU A 38 -1.70 -2.02 15.46
CA LEU A 38 -1.62 -3.46 15.18
C LEU A 38 -0.16 -3.91 15.25
N PRO A 39 0.11 -5.20 15.55
CA PRO A 39 1.46 -5.75 15.40
C PRO A 39 1.87 -5.82 13.92
N ASP A 40 3.17 -5.92 13.67
CA ASP A 40 3.73 -5.95 12.30
C ASP A 40 3.15 -7.07 11.43
N ASN A 41 2.93 -8.24 12.02
CA ASN A 41 2.42 -9.41 11.32
C ASN A 41 0.89 -9.46 11.18
N ALA A 42 0.17 -8.43 11.64
CA ALA A 42 -1.23 -8.24 11.26
C ALA A 42 -1.38 -7.89 9.77
N TYR A 43 -0.33 -7.35 9.15
CA TYR A 43 -0.25 -7.07 7.72
C TYR A 43 0.61 -8.10 7.00
N TYR A 44 0.40 -8.20 5.68
CA TYR A 44 0.97 -9.26 4.85
C TYR A 44 2.49 -9.32 4.92
N ASP A 45 3.18 -8.17 4.86
CA ASP A 45 4.65 -8.12 4.81
C ASP A 45 5.31 -8.59 6.11
N GLY A 46 4.71 -8.28 7.26
CA GLY A 46 5.17 -8.76 8.56
C GLY A 46 4.92 -10.25 8.72
N ALA A 47 3.75 -10.75 8.31
CA ALA A 47 3.46 -12.19 8.32
C ALA A 47 4.37 -12.96 7.35
N GLN A 48 4.68 -12.38 6.19
CA GLN A 48 5.62 -12.94 5.23
C GLN A 48 7.05 -12.98 5.79
N THR A 49 7.43 -11.97 6.58
CA THR A 49 8.72 -11.96 7.28
C THR A 49 8.79 -13.06 8.33
N ASP A 50 7.72 -13.28 9.11
CA ASP A 50 7.65 -14.40 10.06
C ASP A 50 7.93 -15.74 9.35
N ILE A 51 7.26 -15.99 8.21
CA ILE A 51 7.45 -17.20 7.40
C ILE A 51 8.87 -17.29 6.84
N ALA A 52 9.45 -16.17 6.38
CA ALA A 52 10.80 -16.15 5.83
C ALA A 52 11.86 -16.45 6.90
N VAL A 53 11.70 -15.91 8.11
CA VAL A 53 12.54 -16.16 9.27
C VAL A 53 12.51 -17.65 9.65
N GLU A 54 11.31 -18.25 9.75
CA GLU A 54 11.15 -19.69 9.98
C GLU A 54 11.83 -20.51 8.88
N LYS A 55 11.69 -20.09 7.62
CA LYS A 55 12.31 -20.78 6.49
C LYS A 55 13.83 -20.73 6.52
N LEU A 56 14.43 -19.60 6.92
CA LEU A 56 15.88 -19.49 7.05
C LEU A 56 16.44 -20.48 8.07
N GLU A 57 15.77 -20.64 9.21
CA GLU A 57 16.17 -21.60 10.26
C GLU A 57 16.09 -23.06 9.78
N GLU A 58 15.09 -23.41 8.97
CA GLU A 58 15.01 -24.73 8.34
C GLU A 58 16.13 -24.93 7.31
N LEU A 59 16.41 -23.92 6.48
CA LEU A 59 17.45 -23.98 5.45
C LEU A 59 18.84 -24.10 6.07
N LYS A 60 19.13 -23.37 7.16
CA LYS A 60 20.37 -23.50 7.94
C LYS A 60 20.61 -24.95 8.37
N LYS A 61 19.57 -25.61 8.90
CA LYS A 61 19.66 -27.02 9.38
C LYS A 61 19.90 -28.03 8.27
N SER A 62 19.56 -27.70 7.02
CA SER A 62 19.76 -28.59 5.89
C SER A 62 21.23 -28.79 5.53
N GLY A 63 22.09 -27.80 5.83
CA GLY A 63 23.51 -27.81 5.45
C GLY A 63 23.78 -27.63 3.95
N GLU A 64 22.74 -27.45 3.13
CA GLU A 64 22.84 -27.26 1.69
C GLU A 64 22.80 -25.77 1.32
N PRO A 65 23.46 -25.35 0.23
CA PRO A 65 23.29 -24.01 -0.31
C PRO A 65 21.82 -23.76 -0.67
N PHE A 66 21.32 -22.56 -0.37
CA PHE A 66 19.94 -22.19 -0.65
C PHE A 66 19.83 -20.89 -1.45
N PHE A 67 18.69 -20.75 -2.13
CA PHE A 67 18.24 -19.50 -2.72
C PHE A 67 16.85 -19.20 -2.16
N LEU A 68 16.72 -18.12 -1.38
CA LEU A 68 15.45 -17.66 -0.83
C LEU A 68 15.15 -16.27 -1.37
N ALA A 69 13.99 -16.11 -2.00
CA ALA A 69 13.49 -14.82 -2.47
C ALA A 69 12.30 -14.37 -1.61
N VAL A 70 12.43 -13.19 -0.99
CA VAL A 70 11.38 -12.56 -0.18
C VAL A 70 10.96 -11.27 -0.86
N GLY A 71 9.72 -11.23 -1.38
CA GLY A 71 9.18 -10.07 -2.10
C GLY A 71 8.15 -9.34 -1.27
N TYR A 72 8.49 -8.14 -0.79
CA TYR A 72 7.59 -7.27 -0.03
C TYR A 72 6.61 -6.50 -0.93
N TYR A 73 5.39 -6.29 -0.44
CA TYR A 73 4.31 -5.59 -1.13
C TYR A 73 4.35 -4.09 -0.90
N ARG A 74 4.54 -3.63 0.34
CA ARG A 74 4.76 -2.21 0.61
C ARG A 74 6.05 -1.73 -0.07
N PRO A 75 6.08 -0.48 -0.60
CA PRO A 75 5.11 0.58 -0.43
C PRO A 75 4.04 0.66 -1.54
N HIS A 76 3.68 -0.43 -2.23
CA HIS A 76 2.56 -0.42 -3.19
C HIS A 76 1.22 -0.12 -2.48
N LEU A 77 0.25 0.55 -3.12
CA LEU A 77 -1.08 0.80 -2.55
C LEU A 77 -1.84 -0.51 -2.20
N PRO A 78 -2.78 -0.49 -1.22
CA PRO A 78 -3.04 0.62 -0.30
C PRO A 78 -1.90 0.79 0.70
N PHE A 79 -1.68 1.99 1.23
CA PHE A 79 -0.68 2.23 2.28
C PHE A 79 -1.22 1.77 3.63
N ASN A 80 -1.08 0.47 3.89
CA ASN A 80 -1.43 -0.15 5.16
C ASN A 80 -0.14 -0.48 5.90
N ALA A 81 0.07 0.21 7.02
CA ALA A 81 1.21 0.00 7.91
C ALA A 81 0.74 0.22 9.37
N PRO A 82 1.33 -0.50 10.36
CA PRO A 82 1.03 -0.28 11.76
C PRO A 82 1.22 1.18 12.20
N LYS A 83 0.33 1.68 13.07
CA LYS A 83 0.34 3.08 13.51
C LYS A 83 1.70 3.56 14.04
N LYS A 84 2.48 2.70 14.71
CA LYS A 84 3.85 3.03 15.16
C LYS A 84 4.78 3.58 14.06
N TYR A 85 4.58 3.21 12.79
CA TYR A 85 5.38 3.74 11.67
C TYR A 85 4.82 5.04 11.09
N TRP A 86 3.53 5.28 11.24
CA TRP A 86 2.92 6.57 10.94
C TRP A 86 3.41 7.61 11.96
N ASP A 87 3.44 7.24 13.23
CA ASP A 87 3.87 8.14 14.32
C ASP A 87 5.34 8.58 14.24
N MET A 88 6.14 7.97 13.35
CA MET A 88 7.51 8.42 13.04
C MET A 88 7.54 9.73 12.25
N TYR A 89 6.41 10.16 11.68
CA TYR A 89 6.33 11.33 10.81
C TYR A 89 5.18 12.25 11.24
N ASP A 90 5.47 13.54 11.39
CA ASP A 90 4.42 14.55 11.45
C ASP A 90 3.88 14.83 10.04
N ARG A 91 2.58 14.63 9.83
CA ARG A 91 1.92 14.86 8.54
C ARG A 91 2.08 16.30 8.05
N ASP A 92 2.01 17.26 8.98
CA ASP A 92 1.98 18.67 8.65
C ASP A 92 3.38 19.19 8.26
N GLU A 93 4.43 18.47 8.67
CA GLU A 93 5.82 18.75 8.30
C GLU A 93 6.24 18.09 6.96
N ILE A 94 5.47 17.13 6.43
CA ILE A 94 5.82 16.44 5.18
C ILE A 94 5.74 17.40 3.99
N PRO A 95 6.86 17.77 3.33
CA PRO A 95 6.85 18.81 2.31
C PRO A 95 6.00 18.39 1.12
N LEU A 96 5.26 19.31 0.51
CA LEU A 96 4.57 19.05 -0.75
C LEU A 96 5.57 18.93 -1.91
N ALA A 97 5.13 18.32 -3.02
CA ALA A 97 5.91 18.35 -4.26
C ALA A 97 6.05 19.81 -4.72
N LYS A 98 7.26 20.21 -5.12
CA LYS A 98 7.53 21.59 -5.59
C LYS A 98 6.90 21.90 -6.95
N ASN A 99 6.43 20.87 -7.65
CA ASN A 99 5.85 20.89 -8.98
C ASN A 99 4.52 20.12 -9.00
N PRO A 100 3.48 20.57 -8.27
CA PRO A 100 2.18 19.88 -8.22
C PRO A 100 1.39 20.00 -9.54
N PHE A 101 1.96 20.65 -10.55
CA PHE A 101 1.36 20.94 -11.86
C PHE A 101 2.08 20.19 -12.98
N LEU A 102 1.41 20.03 -14.12
CA LEU A 102 2.02 19.44 -15.31
C LEU A 102 3.09 20.38 -15.89
N PRO A 103 4.26 19.87 -16.28
CA PRO A 103 5.23 20.65 -17.05
C PRO A 103 4.62 21.20 -18.35
N GLU A 104 5.01 22.41 -18.72
CA GLU A 104 4.62 23.01 -20.00
C GLU A 104 5.09 22.14 -21.17
N GLY A 105 4.22 21.94 -22.16
CA GLY A 105 4.52 21.13 -23.34
C GLY A 105 4.49 19.61 -23.12
N LEU A 106 4.11 19.12 -21.93
CA LEU A 106 3.98 17.69 -21.66
C LEU A 106 2.87 17.07 -22.54
N PRO A 107 3.17 16.04 -23.36
CA PRO A 107 2.12 15.29 -24.04
C PRO A 107 1.22 14.56 -23.03
N ILE A 108 -0.10 14.74 -23.14
CA ILE A 108 -1.07 14.16 -22.18
C ILE A 108 -0.94 12.63 -22.10
N MET A 109 -0.58 11.93 -23.19
CA MET A 109 -0.38 10.47 -23.14
C MET A 109 0.80 10.03 -22.26
N ALA A 110 1.72 10.93 -21.92
CA ALA A 110 2.88 10.62 -21.08
C ALA A 110 2.57 10.70 -19.57
N ILE A 111 1.41 11.24 -19.17
CA ILE A 111 1.06 11.39 -17.75
C ILE A 111 0.27 10.20 -17.23
N ASN A 112 0.53 9.83 -15.97
CA ASN A 112 -0.34 8.91 -15.27
C ASN A 112 -1.72 9.55 -15.03
N ASN A 113 -2.79 8.76 -15.07
CA ASN A 113 -4.17 9.23 -14.86
C ASN A 113 -4.71 8.89 -13.47
N LEU A 114 -3.83 8.50 -12.53
CA LEU A 114 -4.17 8.03 -11.19
C LEU A 114 -5.23 6.91 -11.14
N ARG A 115 -5.36 6.10 -12.21
CA ARG A 115 -6.41 5.06 -12.33
C ARG A 115 -6.44 4.11 -11.13
N GLU A 116 -5.27 3.71 -10.64
CA GLU A 116 -5.19 2.80 -9.51
C GLU A 116 -5.71 3.43 -8.21
N LEU A 117 -5.23 4.65 -7.89
CA LEU A 117 -5.64 5.41 -6.72
C LEU A 117 -7.15 5.69 -6.75
N LYS A 118 -7.69 6.07 -7.91
CA LYS A 118 -9.13 6.28 -8.12
C LYS A 118 -9.97 5.00 -7.98
N GLY A 119 -9.33 3.83 -7.87
CA GLY A 119 -9.98 2.57 -7.53
C GLY A 119 -10.37 2.45 -6.06
N TYR A 120 -9.71 3.18 -5.16
CA TYR A 120 -10.00 3.19 -3.72
C TYR A 120 -11.18 4.10 -3.40
N THR A 121 -11.92 3.77 -2.34
CA THR A 121 -13.24 4.38 -2.07
C THR A 121 -13.18 5.84 -1.66
N ASP A 122 -12.11 6.22 -0.98
CA ASP A 122 -11.76 7.56 -0.54
C ASP A 122 -11.20 8.46 -1.67
N PHE A 123 -10.61 7.88 -2.73
CA PHE A 123 -10.02 8.64 -3.83
C PHE A 123 -10.76 8.54 -5.18
N LYS A 124 -11.97 7.97 -5.24
CA LYS A 124 -12.74 7.84 -6.49
C LYS A 124 -12.91 9.15 -7.27
N LYS A 125 -13.01 10.27 -6.55
CA LYS A 125 -13.24 11.61 -7.10
C LYS A 125 -11.95 12.42 -7.31
N ALA A 126 -10.77 11.82 -7.08
CA ALA A 126 -9.50 12.52 -7.33
C ALA A 126 -9.44 13.03 -8.78
N PRO A 127 -8.98 14.28 -9.00
CA PRO A 127 -8.85 14.84 -10.33
C PRO A 127 -7.83 14.04 -11.13
N ARG A 128 -8.03 13.94 -12.45
CA ARG A 128 -6.94 13.49 -13.32
C ARG A 128 -5.87 14.58 -13.38
N ALA A 129 -4.64 14.20 -13.72
CA ALA A 129 -3.51 15.11 -13.68
C ALA A 129 -3.66 16.37 -14.58
N TRP A 130 -4.48 16.30 -15.64
CA TRP A 130 -4.83 17.43 -16.50
C TRP A 130 -6.11 18.18 -16.09
N GLU A 131 -6.86 17.66 -15.12
CA GLU A 131 -8.04 18.32 -14.52
C GLU A 131 -7.63 19.15 -13.30
N GLY A 132 -6.52 18.79 -12.65
CA GLY A 132 -5.95 19.51 -11.51
C GLY A 132 -5.08 18.61 -10.63
N SER A 133 -4.66 19.15 -9.49
CA SER A 133 -3.85 18.47 -8.49
C SER A 133 -4.72 17.90 -7.37
N LEU A 134 -4.20 16.92 -6.64
CA LEU A 134 -4.78 16.53 -5.35
C LEU A 134 -4.78 17.72 -4.38
N THR A 135 -5.68 17.70 -3.39
CA THR A 135 -5.62 18.66 -2.29
C THR A 135 -4.30 18.49 -1.51
N GLU A 136 -3.85 19.55 -0.83
CA GLU A 136 -2.63 19.45 -0.02
C GLU A 136 -2.75 18.39 1.07
N ASP A 137 -3.93 18.29 1.71
CA ASP A 137 -4.23 17.29 2.73
C ASP A 137 -4.15 15.86 2.18
N ASP A 138 -4.75 15.62 1.01
CA ASP A 138 -4.70 14.33 0.33
C ASP A 138 -3.25 13.97 -0.07
N ALA A 139 -2.52 14.94 -0.63
CA ALA A 139 -1.14 14.74 -1.02
C ALA A 139 -0.26 14.39 0.19
N ARG A 140 -0.42 15.11 1.32
CA ARG A 140 0.30 14.81 2.56
C ARG A 140 -0.12 13.48 3.16
N LEU A 141 -1.41 13.14 3.15
CA LEU A 141 -1.90 11.84 3.62
C LEU A 141 -1.26 10.69 2.85
N LEU A 142 -1.26 10.76 1.52
CA LEU A 142 -0.66 9.72 0.68
C LEU A 142 0.85 9.62 0.88
N LYS A 143 1.54 10.76 0.99
CA LYS A 143 2.98 10.78 1.28
C LYS A 143 3.30 10.21 2.67
N HIS A 144 2.51 10.56 3.68
CA HIS A 144 2.65 10.03 5.03
C HIS A 144 2.49 8.50 5.00
N GLY A 145 1.44 7.98 4.37
CA GLY A 145 1.25 6.53 4.24
C GLY A 145 2.39 5.83 3.49
N TYR A 146 2.92 6.47 2.44
CA TYR A 146 4.09 5.96 1.74
C TYR A 146 5.32 5.91 2.65
N TYR A 147 5.62 6.98 3.41
CA TYR A 147 6.75 7.02 4.34
C TYR A 147 6.62 5.99 5.47
N ALA A 148 5.42 5.87 6.06
CA ALA A 148 5.12 4.84 7.04
C ALA A 148 5.32 3.42 6.48
N SER A 149 4.87 3.19 5.23
CA SER A 149 5.05 1.91 4.54
C SER A 149 6.52 1.59 4.27
N VAL A 150 7.34 2.59 3.93
CA VAL A 150 8.79 2.41 3.75
C VAL A 150 9.45 2.03 5.08
N SER A 151 9.18 2.76 6.16
CA SER A 151 9.73 2.42 7.49
C SER A 151 9.26 1.07 8.02
N TYR A 152 8.02 0.68 7.72
CA TYR A 152 7.52 -0.64 8.06
C TYR A 152 8.31 -1.74 7.38
N ILE A 153 8.59 -1.60 6.08
CA ILE A 153 9.39 -2.56 5.32
C ILE A 153 10.86 -2.53 5.75
N ASP A 154 11.42 -1.36 6.06
CA ASP A 154 12.76 -1.25 6.63
C ASP A 154 12.91 -2.12 7.88
N ALA A 155 11.95 -2.02 8.81
CA ALA A 155 11.93 -2.88 10.00
C ALA A 155 11.77 -4.38 9.68
N GLN A 156 11.01 -4.74 8.65
CA GLN A 156 10.84 -6.14 8.24
C GLN A 156 12.11 -6.70 7.59
N ILE A 157 12.80 -5.90 6.78
CA ILE A 157 14.11 -6.26 6.21
C ILE A 157 15.13 -6.42 7.33
N GLY A 158 15.15 -5.50 8.31
CA GLY A 158 16.01 -5.61 9.48
C GLY A 158 15.84 -6.96 10.19
N ARG A 159 14.60 -7.35 10.50
CA ARG A 159 14.30 -8.66 11.10
C ARG A 159 14.80 -9.85 10.28
N LEU A 160 14.68 -9.78 8.94
CA LEU A 160 15.14 -10.84 8.05
C LEU A 160 16.68 -10.94 8.03
N LEU A 161 17.37 -9.79 8.03
CA LEU A 161 18.83 -9.71 8.07
C LEU A 161 19.38 -10.15 9.43
N ASP A 162 18.76 -9.74 10.53
CA ASP A 162 19.13 -10.17 11.88
C ASP A 162 19.06 -11.70 11.98
N GLN A 163 17.99 -12.32 11.47
CA GLN A 163 17.90 -13.78 11.43
C GLN A 163 18.99 -14.41 10.56
N LEU A 164 19.32 -13.81 9.41
CA LEU A 164 20.38 -14.30 8.52
C LEU A 164 21.76 -14.22 9.19
N ASP A 165 22.04 -13.19 9.97
CA ASP A 165 23.30 -13.05 10.73
C ASP A 165 23.38 -14.06 11.89
N GLU A 166 22.24 -14.45 12.46
CA GLU A 166 22.15 -15.53 13.45
C GLU A 166 22.21 -16.94 12.82
N THR A 167 22.01 -17.07 11.50
CA THR A 167 22.15 -18.36 10.81
C THR A 167 23.60 -18.74 10.53
#